data_AF-X0XXW8-F1
#
_entry.id   AF-X0XXW8-F1
#
_cell.length_a   1.000
_cell.length_b   1.000
_cell.length_c   1.000
_cell.angle_alpha   90.00
_cell.angle_beta   90.00
_cell.angle_gamma   90.00
#
_symmetry.space_group_name_H-M   'P 1'
#
loop_
_entity.id
_entity.type
_entity.pdbx_description
1 polymer ?
#
loop_
_entity_poly.entity_id
_entity_poly.type
_entity_poly.pdbx_seq_one_letter_code
_entity_poly.pdbx_strand_id
1 'polypeptide(L)'
;WLSTISGPGVQADDDWYEIDVTSGEENLIVDLTFTHAAGDIDLEVYDSGGALVANSYSTTDDEHIDTVLPSPGTYYLLVHWGNAGNSYDLWWDDSSFGPGPDPGDGIVTYRALLVDSYGLNDDIYGVRDALLASVGGEWVGNITLIEYADATVNNAQSGISALASASDEDDLALIYFTSHGGQAGSDSIPIDEPDANDGEVVMIDGSILDDELGLWCSVFAAGPYPLERFVLIVDICYAGEVLDGTAD
;
A
#
# COMPACT_ATOMS: atom_id res chain seq x y z
N TRP A 1 -21.68 -12.17 2.67
CA TRP A 1 -22.63 -12.81 1.75
C TRP A 1 -24.02 -12.84 2.36
N LEU A 2 -25.05 -12.48 1.59
CA LEU A 2 -26.45 -12.45 2.01
C LEU A 2 -26.91 -13.84 2.47
N SER A 3 -26.40 -14.90 1.84
CA SER A 3 -26.61 -16.29 2.25
C SER A 3 -26.25 -16.57 3.71
N THR A 4 -25.28 -15.85 4.28
CA THR A 4 -24.87 -15.99 5.70
C THR A 4 -25.75 -15.21 6.67
N ILE A 5 -26.54 -14.26 6.16
CA ILE A 5 -27.42 -13.39 6.96
C ILE A 5 -28.86 -13.89 6.88
N SER A 6 -29.40 -14.04 5.67
CA SER A 6 -30.81 -14.32 5.42
C SER A 6 -31.09 -15.32 4.28
N GLY A 7 -30.06 -15.99 3.75
CA GLY A 7 -30.20 -16.84 2.57
C GLY A 7 -29.99 -16.06 1.25
N PRO A 8 -29.94 -16.74 0.11
CA PRO A 8 -29.74 -16.09 -1.18
C PRO A 8 -30.96 -15.24 -1.58
N GLY A 9 -30.71 -14.19 -2.35
CA GLY A 9 -31.74 -13.37 -2.96
C GLY A 9 -32.37 -14.06 -4.18
N VAL A 10 -33.51 -13.52 -4.62
CA VAL A 10 -34.20 -13.97 -5.84
C VAL A 10 -34.65 -12.74 -6.61
N GLN A 11 -34.07 -12.54 -7.79
CA GLN A 11 -34.36 -11.42 -8.68
C GLN A 11 -35.71 -11.65 -9.38
N ALA A 12 -36.80 -11.37 -8.66
CA ALA A 12 -38.18 -11.44 -9.15
C ALA A 12 -38.84 -10.05 -9.23
N ASP A 13 -38.19 -9.06 -8.63
CA ASP A 13 -38.46 -7.63 -8.63
C ASP A 13 -37.14 -6.88 -8.40
N ASP A 14 -37.24 -5.56 -8.22
CA ASP A 14 -36.11 -4.69 -7.89
C ASP A 14 -35.82 -4.82 -6.39
N ASP A 15 -34.67 -5.38 -6.04
CA ASP A 15 -34.25 -5.57 -4.67
C ASP A 15 -33.35 -4.41 -4.22
N TRP A 16 -33.77 -3.68 -3.19
CA TRP A 16 -33.04 -2.55 -2.62
C TRP A 16 -32.44 -2.90 -1.26
N TYR A 17 -31.14 -2.66 -1.12
CA TYR A 17 -30.39 -2.83 0.12
C TYR A 17 -29.86 -1.49 0.59
N GLU A 18 -30.16 -1.13 1.84
CA GLU A 18 -29.58 0.04 2.50
C GLU A 18 -28.28 -0.36 3.18
N ILE A 19 -27.22 0.41 2.92
CA ILE A 19 -25.91 0.26 3.55
C ILE A 19 -25.50 1.58 4.18
N ASP A 20 -24.80 1.51 5.30
CA ASP A 20 -24.17 2.67 5.94
C ASP A 20 -22.68 2.58 5.67
N VAL A 21 -22.11 3.65 5.12
CA VAL A 21 -20.70 3.76 4.81
C VAL A 21 -20.04 4.57 5.90
N THR A 22 -19.10 3.95 6.59
CA THR A 22 -18.40 4.48 7.75
C THR A 22 -17.52 5.66 7.33
N SER A 23 -17.47 6.68 8.18
CA SER A 23 -16.59 7.84 7.96
C SER A 23 -15.13 7.39 7.94
N GLY A 24 -14.44 7.67 6.83
CA GLY A 24 -13.07 7.19 6.59
C GLY A 24 -12.99 5.86 5.85
N GLU A 25 -14.13 5.21 5.56
CA GLU A 25 -14.23 3.94 4.85
C GLU A 25 -15.00 4.08 3.52
N GLU A 26 -14.78 5.17 2.78
CA GLU A 26 -15.56 5.47 1.59
C GLU A 26 -15.24 4.59 0.36
N ASN A 27 -14.32 3.63 0.44
CA ASN A 27 -14.13 2.63 -0.61
C ASN A 27 -15.13 1.49 -0.46
N LEU A 28 -16.10 1.45 -1.38
CA LEU A 28 -17.14 0.44 -1.40
C LEU A 28 -16.78 -0.67 -2.38
N ILE A 29 -16.74 -1.89 -1.86
CA ILE A 29 -16.66 -3.11 -2.67
C ILE A 29 -18.00 -3.83 -2.61
N VAL A 30 -18.52 -4.23 -3.76
CA VAL A 30 -19.75 -5.01 -3.88
C VAL A 30 -19.55 -6.14 -4.85
N ASP A 31 -19.82 -7.36 -4.39
CA ASP A 31 -19.81 -8.58 -5.21
C ASP A 31 -21.21 -9.17 -5.27
N LEU A 32 -21.66 -9.45 -6.48
CA LEU A 32 -22.90 -10.16 -6.74
C LEU A 32 -22.58 -11.39 -7.57
N THR A 33 -23.02 -12.56 -7.11
CA THR A 33 -22.84 -13.82 -7.84
C THR A 33 -24.18 -14.44 -8.18
N PHE A 34 -24.32 -14.92 -9.41
CA PHE A 34 -25.52 -15.57 -9.91
C PHE A 34 -25.16 -16.59 -10.99
N THR A 35 -26.17 -17.18 -11.63
CA THR A 35 -25.95 -18.04 -12.81
C THR A 35 -26.57 -17.36 -14.01
N HIS A 36 -25.78 -16.78 -14.90
CA HIS A 36 -26.26 -16.04 -16.07
C HIS A 36 -27.15 -16.89 -16.97
N ALA A 37 -26.87 -18.20 -17.06
CA ALA A 37 -27.72 -19.15 -17.79
C ALA A 37 -29.18 -19.24 -17.28
N ALA A 38 -29.45 -18.78 -16.05
CA ALA A 38 -30.78 -18.69 -15.46
C ALA A 38 -31.41 -17.28 -15.56
N GLY A 39 -30.69 -16.29 -16.08
CA GLY A 39 -31.11 -14.91 -16.27
C GLY A 39 -30.02 -13.93 -15.88
N ASP A 40 -29.92 -12.81 -16.59
CA ASP A 40 -28.98 -11.72 -16.26
C ASP A 40 -29.44 -10.95 -15.03
N ILE A 41 -28.49 -10.32 -14.32
CA ILE A 41 -28.75 -9.45 -13.18
C ILE A 41 -27.72 -8.31 -13.19
N ASP A 42 -28.20 -7.07 -13.09
CA ASP A 42 -27.39 -5.87 -13.02
C ASP A 42 -27.29 -5.36 -11.58
N LEU A 43 -26.20 -4.61 -11.31
CA LEU A 43 -25.92 -4.02 -10.00
C LEU A 43 -25.69 -2.50 -10.11
N GLU A 44 -26.35 -1.73 -9.25
CA GLU A 44 -26.21 -0.27 -9.20
C GLU A 44 -26.05 0.24 -7.75
N VAL A 45 -25.33 1.34 -7.59
CA VAL A 45 -25.12 2.04 -6.30
C VAL A 45 -25.68 3.46 -6.39
N TYR A 46 -26.53 3.82 -5.45
CA TYR A 46 -27.14 5.15 -5.34
C TYR A 46 -26.77 5.84 -4.03
N ASP A 47 -26.63 7.17 -4.08
CA ASP A 47 -26.50 7.99 -2.86
C ASP A 47 -27.87 8.22 -2.19
N SER A 48 -27.84 8.80 -0.97
CA SER A 48 -29.06 9.17 -0.24
C SER A 48 -29.98 10.19 -0.94
N GLY A 49 -29.48 10.88 -1.96
CA GLY A 49 -30.26 11.78 -2.82
C GLY A 49 -30.92 11.08 -4.01
N GLY A 50 -30.64 9.80 -4.23
CA GLY A 50 -31.10 9.02 -5.37
C GLY A 50 -30.30 9.26 -6.65
N ALA A 51 -29.08 9.80 -6.56
CA ALA A 51 -28.17 9.89 -7.69
C ALA A 51 -27.37 8.60 -7.84
N LEU A 52 -27.24 8.12 -9.08
CA LEU A 52 -26.42 6.96 -9.41
C LEU A 52 -24.93 7.31 -9.25
N VAL A 53 -24.22 6.52 -8.44
CA VAL A 53 -22.81 6.70 -8.10
C VAL A 53 -21.94 5.73 -8.90
N ALA A 54 -22.30 4.46 -8.93
CA ALA A 54 -21.59 3.39 -9.64
C ALA A 54 -22.56 2.33 -10.16
N ASN A 55 -22.10 1.53 -11.11
CA ASN A 55 -22.86 0.44 -11.70
C ASN A 55 -21.94 -0.63 -12.30
N SER A 56 -22.48 -1.84 -12.42
CA SER A 56 -21.89 -2.93 -13.19
C SER A 56 -23.02 -3.60 -13.99
N TYR A 57 -22.81 -3.70 -15.30
CA TYR A 57 -23.74 -4.24 -16.29
C TYR A 57 -23.00 -5.28 -17.14
N SER A 58 -22.59 -6.37 -16.50
CA SER A 58 -21.93 -7.46 -17.21
C SER A 58 -22.95 -8.35 -17.92
N THR A 59 -22.45 -9.40 -18.56
CA THR A 59 -23.28 -10.51 -19.04
C THR A 59 -22.67 -11.85 -18.60
N THR A 60 -21.86 -11.80 -17.52
CA THR A 60 -21.19 -12.96 -16.93
C THR A 60 -21.96 -13.42 -15.70
N ASP A 61 -21.44 -14.43 -15.00
CA ASP A 61 -22.11 -15.03 -13.83
C ASP A 61 -21.96 -14.17 -12.56
N ASP A 62 -21.53 -12.91 -12.69
CA ASP A 62 -21.10 -12.04 -11.60
C ASP A 62 -21.22 -10.54 -11.96
N GLU A 63 -21.49 -9.70 -10.95
CA GLU A 63 -21.27 -8.25 -11.00
C GLU A 63 -20.29 -7.84 -9.91
N HIS A 64 -19.41 -6.89 -10.23
CA HIS A 64 -18.40 -6.40 -9.31
C HIS A 64 -18.28 -4.87 -9.39
N ILE A 65 -18.32 -4.22 -8.23
CA ILE A 65 -18.09 -2.78 -8.09
C ILE A 65 -17.00 -2.57 -7.05
N ASP A 66 -15.97 -1.82 -7.42
CA ASP A 66 -14.93 -1.29 -6.52
C ASP A 66 -14.83 0.20 -6.82
N THR A 67 -15.37 1.03 -5.92
CA THR A 67 -15.51 2.46 -6.15
C THR A 67 -15.36 3.27 -4.87
N VAL A 68 -14.79 4.45 -5.03
CA VAL A 68 -14.69 5.42 -3.95
C VAL A 68 -15.93 6.31 -3.98
N LEU A 69 -16.59 6.38 -2.83
CA LEU A 69 -17.77 7.18 -2.60
C LEU A 69 -17.38 8.63 -2.22
N PRO A 70 -18.18 9.63 -2.60
CA PRO A 70 -17.83 11.05 -2.39
C PRO A 70 -17.89 11.51 -0.93
N SER A 71 -18.60 10.78 -0.08
CA SER A 71 -18.77 11.08 1.35
C SER A 71 -19.28 9.85 2.10
N PRO A 72 -19.06 9.75 3.42
CA PRO A 72 -19.67 8.69 4.22
C PRO A 72 -21.17 8.92 4.41
N GLY A 73 -21.86 7.89 4.91
CA GLY A 73 -23.29 7.89 5.20
C GLY A 73 -24.06 6.86 4.39
N THR A 74 -25.36 7.10 4.21
CA THR A 74 -26.26 6.10 3.65
C THR A 74 -26.18 6.01 2.13
N TYR A 75 -26.00 4.79 1.63
CA TYR A 75 -26.07 4.42 0.22
C TYR A 75 -27.05 3.26 0.01
N TYR A 76 -27.44 3.07 -1.24
CA TYR A 76 -28.39 2.05 -1.64
C TYR A 76 -27.82 1.19 -2.75
N LEU A 77 -27.82 -0.13 -2.56
CA LEU A 77 -27.51 -1.10 -3.61
C LEU A 77 -28.83 -1.54 -4.25
N LEU A 78 -28.89 -1.48 -5.57
CA LEU A 78 -30.00 -1.98 -6.36
C LEU A 78 -29.56 -3.20 -7.15
N VAL A 79 -30.20 -4.34 -6.87
CA VAL A 79 -30.10 -5.55 -7.68
C VAL A 79 -31.35 -5.64 -8.53
N HIS A 80 -31.20 -5.52 -9.86
CA HIS A 80 -32.34 -5.45 -10.78
C HIS A 80 -32.00 -6.08 -12.13
N TRP A 81 -33.04 -6.34 -12.93
CA TRP A 81 -32.99 -6.58 -14.38
C TRP A 81 -34.38 -7.04 -14.89
N GLY A 82 -34.46 -8.26 -15.42
CA GLY A 82 -35.60 -8.80 -16.17
C GLY A 82 -36.63 -9.54 -15.32
N ASN A 83 -36.44 -9.64 -14.00
CA ASN A 83 -37.34 -10.29 -13.05
C ASN A 83 -37.60 -11.76 -13.39
N ALA A 84 -36.54 -12.46 -13.81
CA ALA A 84 -36.62 -13.86 -14.28
C ALA A 84 -36.75 -14.88 -13.13
N GLY A 85 -36.61 -14.45 -11.88
CA GLY A 85 -36.58 -15.30 -10.70
C GLY A 85 -35.26 -16.02 -10.50
N ASN A 86 -34.16 -15.48 -11.05
CA ASN A 86 -32.83 -16.03 -10.86
C ASN A 86 -32.36 -15.77 -9.42
N SER A 87 -31.69 -16.75 -8.82
CA SER A 87 -31.15 -16.60 -7.47
C SER A 87 -29.75 -16.01 -7.51
N TYR A 88 -29.45 -15.15 -6.54
CA TYR A 88 -28.14 -14.50 -6.42
C TYR A 88 -27.65 -14.51 -4.96
N ASP A 89 -26.37 -14.30 -4.77
CA ASP A 89 -25.77 -14.01 -3.48
C ASP A 89 -25.01 -12.69 -3.56
N LEU A 90 -25.30 -11.79 -2.63
CA LEU A 90 -24.77 -10.44 -2.58
C LEU A 90 -23.81 -10.32 -1.39
N TRP A 91 -22.68 -9.66 -1.58
CA TRP A 91 -21.79 -9.22 -0.52
C TRP A 91 -21.35 -7.79 -0.78
N TRP A 92 -21.12 -7.06 0.31
CA TRP A 92 -20.59 -5.71 0.27
C TRP A 92 -19.71 -5.48 1.50
N ASP A 93 -18.80 -4.53 1.38
CA ASP A 93 -17.98 -4.00 2.47
C ASP A 93 -17.61 -2.55 2.15
N ASP A 94 -17.63 -1.70 3.18
CA ASP A 94 -17.02 -0.38 3.18
C ASP A 94 -15.61 -0.49 3.78
N SER A 95 -14.65 0.20 3.17
CA SER A 95 -13.23 0.13 3.55
C SER A 95 -12.55 1.48 3.30
N SER A 96 -11.48 1.77 4.03
CA SER A 96 -10.69 2.99 3.80
C SER A 96 -10.14 3.09 2.39
N PHE A 97 -9.91 4.31 1.90
CA PHE A 97 -9.29 4.56 0.59
C PHE A 97 -7.83 4.04 0.60
N GLY A 98 -7.61 2.80 0.16
CA GLY A 98 -6.33 2.09 0.21
C GLY A 98 -6.57 0.58 0.41
N PRO A 99 -5.61 -0.32 0.11
CA PRO A 99 -5.85 -1.76 0.15
C PRO A 99 -6.04 -2.28 1.60
N GLY A 100 -7.26 -2.21 2.12
CA GLY A 100 -7.67 -2.85 3.37
C GLY A 100 -8.07 -1.88 4.49
N PRO A 101 -8.56 -2.41 5.64
CA PRO A 101 -8.80 -1.60 6.82
C PRO A 101 -7.47 -0.98 7.23
N ASP A 102 -7.41 0.34 7.36
CA ASP A 102 -6.29 1.03 7.99
C ASP A 102 -6.05 0.41 9.37
N PRO A 103 -4.97 -0.37 9.55
CA PRO A 103 -4.62 -0.91 10.85
C PRO A 103 -3.99 0.13 11.80
N GLY A 104 -3.73 1.35 11.30
CA GLY A 104 -2.97 2.41 11.95
C GLY A 104 -3.82 3.30 12.85
N ASP A 105 -3.32 4.50 13.17
CA ASP A 105 -4.03 5.43 14.05
C ASP A 105 -5.00 6.39 13.33
N GLY A 106 -5.10 6.29 11.99
CA GLY A 106 -5.93 7.14 11.13
C GLY A 106 -5.34 8.53 10.87
N ILE A 107 -4.06 8.74 11.20
CA ILE A 107 -3.30 9.96 10.95
C ILE A 107 -2.06 9.66 10.12
N VAL A 108 -2.21 9.78 8.80
CA VAL A 108 -1.10 9.69 7.84
C VAL A 108 0.03 10.66 8.19
N THR A 109 1.15 10.12 8.63
CA THR A 109 2.41 10.82 8.90
C THR A 109 3.46 10.47 7.84
N TYR A 110 4.22 11.49 7.44
CA TYR A 110 5.28 11.35 6.44
C TYR A 110 6.62 11.42 7.16
N ARG A 111 7.43 10.36 7.05
CA ARG A 111 8.74 10.26 7.72
C ARG A 111 9.83 9.90 6.73
N ALA A 112 10.98 10.57 6.86
CA ALA A 112 12.15 10.29 6.05
C ALA A 112 13.37 9.97 6.90
N LEU A 113 14.14 8.98 6.46
CA LEU A 113 15.52 8.75 6.87
C LEU A 113 16.43 8.99 5.66
N LEU A 114 17.29 10.00 5.75
CA LEU A 114 18.26 10.33 4.71
C LEU A 114 19.67 10.04 5.24
N VAL A 115 20.42 9.20 4.53
CA VAL A 115 21.74 8.72 4.93
C VAL A 115 22.78 9.09 3.89
N ASP A 116 23.85 9.78 4.31
CA ASP A 116 24.99 10.16 3.47
C ASP A 116 26.31 9.74 4.12
N SER A 117 27.01 8.78 3.52
CA SER A 117 28.34 8.34 3.94
C SER A 117 29.49 8.89 3.09
N TYR A 118 29.20 9.56 1.96
CA TYR A 118 30.20 10.02 1.01
C TYR A 118 30.73 11.43 1.33
N GLY A 119 29.98 12.20 2.12
CA GLY A 119 30.49 13.35 2.86
C GLY A 119 31.10 14.48 2.01
N LEU A 120 30.80 14.52 0.71
CA LEU A 120 31.26 15.57 -0.21
C LEU A 120 30.14 16.17 -1.07
N ASN A 121 28.91 15.65 -0.96
CA ASN A 121 27.76 16.17 -1.69
C ASN A 121 26.60 16.48 -0.74
N ASP A 122 25.97 17.63 -0.93
CA ASP A 122 24.76 18.06 -0.23
C ASP A 122 23.49 17.29 -0.70
N ASP A 123 23.62 16.05 -1.19
CA ASP A 123 22.55 15.33 -1.89
C ASP A 123 21.34 15.12 -0.96
N ILE A 124 21.59 14.72 0.29
CA ILE A 124 20.53 14.60 1.30
C ILE A 124 19.90 15.94 1.69
N TYR A 125 20.61 17.06 1.57
CA TYR A 125 20.02 18.38 1.79
C TYR A 125 19.15 18.80 0.61
N GLY A 126 19.54 18.46 -0.61
CA GLY A 126 18.70 18.64 -1.79
C GLY A 126 17.39 17.86 -1.68
N VAL A 127 17.47 16.59 -1.27
CA VAL A 127 16.29 15.75 -1.01
C VAL A 127 15.45 16.34 0.13
N ARG A 128 16.06 16.65 1.28
CA ARG A 128 15.37 17.28 2.42
C ARG A 128 14.62 18.55 2.00
N ASP A 129 15.29 19.45 1.28
CA ASP A 129 14.71 20.73 0.89
C ASP A 129 13.58 20.54 -0.12
N ALA A 130 13.67 19.54 -1.00
CA ALA A 130 12.58 19.16 -1.90
C ALA A 130 11.37 18.60 -1.14
N LEU A 131 11.59 17.73 -0.14
CA LEU A 131 10.53 17.21 0.73
C LEU A 131 9.87 18.34 1.53
N LEU A 132 10.66 19.24 2.13
CA LEU A 132 10.13 20.38 2.89
C LEU A 132 9.40 21.41 2.01
N ALA A 133 9.71 21.47 0.72
CA ALA A 133 9.02 22.31 -0.26
C ALA A 133 7.77 21.66 -0.87
N SER A 134 7.45 20.41 -0.51
CA SER A 134 6.23 19.74 -0.98
C SER A 134 4.99 20.52 -0.53
N VAL A 135 3.92 20.38 -1.31
CA VAL A 135 2.63 20.96 -0.95
C VAL A 135 2.10 20.23 0.27
N GLY A 136 1.72 20.96 1.32
CA GLY A 136 1.05 20.44 2.51
C GLY A 136 1.93 20.37 3.78
N GLY A 137 3.25 20.39 3.64
CA GLY A 137 4.18 20.52 4.77
C GLY A 137 4.24 19.29 5.68
N GLU A 138 3.88 18.12 5.17
CA GLU A 138 3.75 16.85 5.88
C GLU A 138 5.09 16.36 6.46
N TRP A 139 6.20 16.72 5.82
CA TRP A 139 7.55 16.32 6.21
C TRP A 139 8.16 17.19 7.32
N VAL A 140 7.51 18.31 7.69
CA VAL A 140 8.08 19.27 8.64
C VAL A 140 8.21 18.63 10.02
N GLY A 141 9.47 18.46 10.46
CA GLY A 141 9.79 17.86 11.77
C GLY A 141 9.92 16.33 11.77
N ASN A 142 9.75 15.68 10.61
CA ASN A 142 9.75 14.22 10.48
C ASN A 142 10.89 13.69 9.59
N ILE A 143 11.96 14.47 9.37
CA ILE A 143 13.14 14.07 8.59
C ILE A 143 14.31 13.84 9.53
N THR A 144 14.88 12.63 9.48
CA THR A 144 16.11 12.24 10.18
C THR A 144 17.27 12.22 9.19
N LEU A 145 18.39 12.84 9.56
CA LEU A 145 19.63 12.84 8.76
C LEU A 145 20.70 12.04 9.51
N ILE A 146 21.38 11.13 8.80
CA ILE A 146 22.58 10.45 9.26
C ILE A 146 23.70 10.79 8.29
N GLU A 147 24.71 11.51 8.75
CA GLU A 147 25.66 12.18 7.86
C GLU A 147 27.11 11.94 8.28
N TYR A 148 28.00 11.86 7.30
CA TYR A 148 29.45 11.86 7.51
C TYR A 148 29.87 10.79 8.53
N ALA A 149 30.58 11.17 9.59
CA ALA A 149 31.09 10.28 10.63
C ALA A 149 29.99 9.46 11.34
N ASP A 150 28.73 9.90 11.28
CA ASP A 150 27.60 9.20 11.88
C ASP A 150 26.98 8.16 10.93
N ALA A 151 27.31 8.18 9.62
CA ALA A 151 26.88 7.20 8.62
C ALA A 151 27.62 5.87 8.76
N THR A 152 27.42 5.25 9.92
CA THR A 152 27.87 3.91 10.27
C THR A 152 26.78 2.89 10.00
N VAL A 153 27.16 1.62 9.78
CA VAL A 153 26.23 0.49 9.60
C VAL A 153 25.23 0.43 10.75
N ASN A 154 25.72 0.54 12.00
CA ASN A 154 24.87 0.49 13.19
C ASN A 154 23.86 1.65 13.27
N ASN A 155 24.26 2.86 12.88
CA ASN A 155 23.36 4.01 12.90
C ASN A 155 22.31 3.92 11.78
N ALA A 156 22.69 3.43 10.60
CA ALA A 156 21.75 3.16 9.52
C ALA A 156 20.69 2.13 9.95
N GLN A 157 21.12 0.98 10.50
CA GLN A 157 20.20 -0.04 11.03
C GLN A 157 19.26 0.51 12.10
N SER A 158 19.82 1.27 13.05
CA SER A 158 19.05 1.88 14.14
C SER A 158 18.06 2.91 13.62
N GLY A 159 18.44 3.69 12.61
CA GLY A 159 17.57 4.66 11.94
C GLY A 159 16.39 3.98 11.24
N ILE A 160 16.66 2.90 10.51
CA ILE A 160 15.62 2.10 9.83
C ILE A 160 14.64 1.51 10.86
N SER A 161 15.18 0.92 11.93
CA SER A 161 14.36 0.34 13.01
C SER A 161 13.50 1.40 13.71
N ALA A 162 14.05 2.61 13.93
CA ALA A 162 13.34 3.72 14.54
C ALA A 162 12.25 4.29 13.62
N LEU A 163 12.53 4.38 12.31
CA LEU A 163 11.54 4.75 11.30
C LEU A 163 10.37 3.76 11.29
N ALA A 164 10.67 2.46 11.21
CA ALA A 164 9.66 1.40 11.26
C ALA A 164 8.84 1.41 12.55
N SER A 165 9.48 1.65 13.70
CA SER A 165 8.78 1.68 14.99
C SER A 165 7.93 2.93 15.22
N ALA A 166 8.19 4.00 14.45
CA ALA A 166 7.48 5.26 14.55
C ALA A 166 6.39 5.43 13.48
N SER A 167 6.30 4.46 12.57
CA SER A 167 5.27 4.39 11.54
C SER A 167 4.33 3.23 11.81
N ASP A 168 3.08 3.47 11.48
CA ASP A 168 2.00 2.51 11.35
C ASP A 168 1.66 2.35 9.86
N GLU A 169 0.50 1.80 9.54
CA GLU A 169 0.29 1.23 8.21
C GLU A 169 -0.24 2.22 7.18
N ASP A 170 -0.88 3.31 7.61
CA ASP A 170 -1.31 4.43 6.77
C ASP A 170 -0.19 5.45 6.50
N ASP A 171 0.87 5.41 7.30
CA ASP A 171 2.06 6.24 7.17
C ASP A 171 2.79 6.10 5.82
N LEU A 172 3.59 7.12 5.51
CA LEU A 172 4.57 7.06 4.43
C LEU A 172 5.99 7.12 4.98
N ALA A 173 6.75 6.07 4.71
CA ALA A 173 8.15 5.96 5.08
C ALA A 173 9.06 6.05 3.85
N LEU A 174 9.99 7.01 3.85
CA LEU A 174 11.03 7.17 2.84
C LEU A 174 12.40 6.87 3.46
N ILE A 175 13.16 5.98 2.83
CA ILE A 175 14.59 5.82 3.08
C ILE A 175 15.34 6.27 1.82
N TYR A 176 16.33 7.15 2.01
CA TYR A 176 17.23 7.60 0.95
C TYR A 176 18.68 7.35 1.37
N PHE A 177 19.40 6.56 0.60
CA PHE A 177 20.84 6.40 0.72
C PHE A 177 21.54 7.14 -0.41
N THR A 178 22.57 7.92 -0.07
CA THR A 178 23.61 8.35 -1.01
C THR A 178 24.96 7.92 -0.46
N SER A 179 25.69 7.14 -1.26
CA SER A 179 27.01 6.62 -0.87
C SER A 179 27.79 6.14 -2.09
N HIS A 180 28.96 5.55 -1.85
CA HIS A 180 29.54 4.64 -2.83
C HIS A 180 28.82 3.30 -2.81
N GLY A 181 28.72 2.67 -3.98
CA GLY A 181 28.38 1.25 -4.03
C GLY A 181 29.60 0.40 -4.35
N GLY A 182 29.61 -0.80 -3.79
CA GLY A 182 30.62 -1.84 -4.00
C GLY A 182 29.99 -3.15 -4.46
N GLN A 183 30.84 -4.16 -4.65
CA GLN A 183 30.44 -5.54 -4.86
C GLN A 183 31.26 -6.40 -3.90
N ALA A 184 30.60 -7.19 -3.06
CA ALA A 184 31.29 -8.21 -2.29
C ALA A 184 31.78 -9.25 -3.29
N GLY A 185 33.10 -9.45 -3.42
CA GLY A 185 33.68 -10.38 -4.42
C GLY A 185 33.37 -11.88 -4.21
N SER A 186 32.34 -12.19 -3.42
CA SER A 186 31.69 -13.47 -3.23
C SER A 186 30.34 -13.24 -2.55
N ASP A 187 29.28 -13.72 -3.17
CA ASP A 187 27.93 -13.73 -2.61
C ASP A 187 27.86 -14.50 -1.27
N SER A 188 27.15 -13.90 -0.32
CA SER A 188 26.90 -14.45 1.00
C SER A 188 25.46 -14.96 1.13
N ILE A 189 25.20 -15.89 2.06
CA ILE A 189 23.90 -16.58 2.10
C ILE A 189 22.79 -15.61 2.57
N PRO A 190 21.60 -15.60 1.91
CA PRO A 190 21.18 -16.45 0.78
C PRO A 190 21.78 -16.11 -0.59
N ILE A 191 22.28 -17.14 -1.29
CA ILE A 191 22.71 -17.05 -2.68
C ILE A 191 21.48 -16.82 -3.57
N ASP A 192 21.27 -15.58 -3.98
CA ASP A 192 20.13 -15.07 -4.73
C ASP A 192 20.53 -14.45 -6.07
N GLU A 193 21.79 -13.98 -6.21
CA GLU A 193 22.27 -13.33 -7.43
C GLU A 193 22.87 -14.29 -8.49
N PRO A 194 22.53 -14.13 -9.79
CA PRO A 194 23.05 -14.97 -10.87
C PRO A 194 24.56 -14.85 -11.15
N ASP A 195 25.19 -13.74 -10.76
CA ASP A 195 26.60 -13.46 -10.97
C ASP A 195 27.47 -13.65 -9.70
N ALA A 196 26.82 -13.94 -8.57
CA ALA A 196 27.39 -14.25 -7.26
C ALA A 196 28.19 -13.10 -6.61
N ASN A 197 27.70 -11.85 -6.65
CA ASN A 197 28.34 -10.70 -5.98
C ASN A 197 27.37 -9.73 -5.29
N ASP A 198 27.11 -9.91 -3.98
CA ASP A 198 26.27 -8.98 -3.20
C ASP A 198 26.58 -7.49 -3.45
N GLY A 199 25.55 -6.72 -3.75
CA GLY A 199 25.64 -5.27 -3.86
C GLY A 199 25.89 -4.64 -2.49
N GLU A 200 26.88 -3.75 -2.41
CA GLU A 200 27.24 -3.11 -1.15
C GLU A 200 26.86 -1.63 -1.11
N VAL A 201 26.15 -1.20 -0.07
CA VAL A 201 26.04 0.22 0.32
C VAL A 201 27.19 0.54 1.27
N VAL A 202 28.17 1.32 0.82
CA VAL A 202 29.39 1.58 1.60
C VAL A 202 29.11 2.61 2.70
N MET A 203 29.44 2.24 3.94
CA MET A 203 29.32 3.07 5.15
C MET A 203 30.71 3.48 5.68
N ILE A 204 30.75 4.37 6.66
CA ILE A 204 32.02 4.85 7.25
C ILE A 204 32.82 3.73 7.92
N ASP A 205 32.15 2.74 8.48
CA ASP A 205 32.74 1.67 9.28
C ASP A 205 32.57 0.26 8.69
N GLY A 206 32.03 0.15 7.47
CA GLY A 206 31.77 -1.12 6.82
C GLY A 206 30.93 -0.97 5.55
N SER A 207 30.24 -2.03 5.17
CA SER A 207 29.26 -2.05 4.07
C SER A 207 27.97 -2.68 4.59
N ILE A 208 26.83 -2.23 4.06
CA ILE A 208 25.56 -2.94 4.19
C ILE A 208 25.39 -3.76 2.92
N LEU A 209 25.17 -5.06 3.07
CA LEU A 209 24.86 -5.94 1.94
C LEU A 209 23.37 -5.77 1.55
N ASP A 210 23.06 -5.98 0.29
CA ASP A 210 21.70 -6.10 -0.24
C ASP A 210 20.77 -6.97 0.61
N ASP A 211 21.17 -8.19 0.95
CA ASP A 211 20.49 -9.13 1.85
C ASP A 211 20.19 -8.52 3.23
N GLU A 212 21.20 -7.85 3.78
CA GLU A 212 21.12 -7.22 5.09
C GLU A 212 20.15 -6.04 5.05
N LEU A 213 20.20 -5.24 3.98
CA LEU A 213 19.30 -4.12 3.76
C LEU A 213 17.87 -4.60 3.49
N GLY A 214 17.69 -5.64 2.68
CA GLY A 214 16.42 -6.30 2.39
C GLY A 214 15.76 -6.82 3.66
N LEU A 215 16.52 -7.53 4.50
CA LEU A 215 16.06 -8.01 5.81
C LEU A 215 15.68 -6.86 6.75
N TRP A 216 16.42 -5.76 6.75
CA TRP A 216 16.09 -4.60 7.59
C TRP A 216 14.83 -3.89 7.10
N CYS A 217 14.63 -3.82 5.78
CA CYS A 217 13.45 -3.22 5.17
C CYS A 217 12.24 -4.16 5.17
N SER A 218 12.42 -5.48 5.32
CA SER A 218 11.33 -6.44 5.38
C SER A 218 10.38 -6.16 6.55
N VAL A 219 10.83 -5.44 7.58
CA VAL A 219 10.00 -4.99 8.71
C VAL A 219 8.84 -4.08 8.28
N PHE A 220 8.98 -3.37 7.15
CA PHE A 220 7.92 -2.55 6.59
C PHE A 220 6.90 -3.38 5.80
N ALA A 221 7.30 -4.56 5.32
CA ALA A 221 6.46 -5.48 4.54
C ALA A 221 5.92 -6.68 5.34
N ALA A 222 6.38 -6.87 6.59
CA ALA A 222 6.07 -8.03 7.41
C ALA A 222 5.21 -7.67 8.63
N GLY A 223 4.33 -8.60 9.02
CA GLY A 223 3.46 -8.46 10.20
C GLY A 223 1.98 -8.55 9.82
N PRO A 224 1.06 -8.53 10.80
CA PRO A 224 -0.38 -8.45 10.52
C PRO A 224 -0.77 -7.17 9.77
N TYR A 225 0.14 -6.18 9.76
CA TYR A 225 -0.13 -4.83 9.34
C TYR A 225 1.13 -4.20 8.68
N PRO A 226 1.40 -4.50 7.41
CA PRO A 226 2.50 -3.92 6.64
C PRO A 226 2.20 -2.46 6.25
N LEU A 227 3.24 -1.64 6.09
CA LEU A 227 3.11 -0.29 5.57
C LEU A 227 2.59 -0.31 4.13
N GLU A 228 1.53 0.45 3.86
CA GLU A 228 1.01 0.58 2.51
C GLU A 228 1.96 1.36 1.59
N ARG A 229 2.80 2.25 2.15
CA ARG A 229 3.59 3.23 1.40
C ARG A 229 5.03 3.32 1.93
N PHE A 230 5.85 2.35 1.55
CA PHE A 230 7.29 2.37 1.76
C PHE A 230 8.05 2.68 0.45
N VAL A 231 8.99 3.63 0.52
CA VAL A 231 9.88 3.99 -0.59
C VAL A 231 11.33 3.86 -0.16
N LEU A 232 12.08 3.00 -0.84
CA LEU A 232 13.53 2.93 -0.74
C LEU A 232 14.17 3.53 -1.98
N ILE A 233 15.09 4.48 -1.80
CA ILE A 233 15.90 5.05 -2.86
C ILE A 233 17.37 4.84 -2.50
N VAL A 234 18.10 4.13 -3.36
CA VAL A 234 19.53 3.86 -3.19
C VAL A 234 20.28 4.53 -4.33
N ASP A 235 20.80 5.73 -4.08
CA ASP A 235 21.59 6.52 -5.03
C ASP A 235 23.09 6.19 -4.89
N ILE A 236 23.49 5.07 -5.50
CA ILE A 236 24.86 4.57 -5.48
C ILE A 236 25.29 4.06 -6.86
N CYS A 237 26.61 3.90 -7.05
CA CYS A 237 27.12 3.11 -8.18
C CYS A 237 26.82 1.62 -7.95
N TYR A 238 26.61 0.81 -8.98
CA TYR A 238 26.26 -0.62 -8.83
C TYR A 238 24.93 -0.92 -8.11
N ALA A 239 24.01 0.04 -8.03
CA ALA A 239 22.67 -0.14 -7.42
C ALA A 239 21.81 -1.25 -8.07
N GLY A 240 22.21 -1.77 -9.24
CA GLY A 240 21.52 -2.89 -9.91
C GLY A 240 21.67 -4.22 -9.18
N GLU A 241 22.73 -4.38 -8.39
CA GLU A 241 23.01 -5.56 -7.55
C GLU A 241 22.47 -5.35 -6.11
N VAL A 242 21.69 -4.29 -5.86
CA VAL A 242 21.06 -4.05 -4.52
C VAL A 242 19.56 -4.30 -4.56
N LEU A 243 18.99 -4.40 -5.76
CA LEU A 243 17.56 -4.51 -6.03
C LEU A 243 17.35 -5.49 -7.20
N ASP A 244 17.87 -6.72 -7.10
CA ASP A 244 17.42 -7.76 -8.04
C ASP A 244 15.93 -7.99 -7.77
N GLY A 245 15.09 -7.71 -8.76
CA GLY A 245 13.63 -7.81 -8.67
C GLY A 245 13.09 -9.25 -8.56
N THR A 246 13.92 -10.25 -8.26
CA THR A 246 13.46 -11.53 -7.73
C THR A 246 13.27 -11.41 -6.24
N ALA A 247 12.01 -11.45 -5.79
CA ALA A 247 11.67 -11.35 -4.38
C ALA A 247 12.48 -12.33 -3.51
N ASP A 248 13.21 -11.77 -2.55
CA ASP A 248 13.74 -12.44 -1.36
C ASP A 248 12.64 -12.77 -0.35
#